data_AF-A0A5J4E2S0-F1
#
_entry.id   AF-A0A5J4E2S0-F1
#
_cell.length_a   1.000
_cell.length_b   1.000
_cell.length_c   1.000
_cell.angle_alpha   90.00
_cell.angle_beta   90.00
_cell.angle_gamma   90.00
#
_symmetry.space_group_name_H-M   'P 1'
#
loop_
_entity.id
_entity.type
_entity.pdbx_description
1 polymer ?
#
loop_
_entity_poly.entity_id
_entity_poly.type
_entity_poly.pdbx_seq_one_letter_code
_entity_poly.pdbx_strand_id
1 'polypeptide(L)'
;MTRKTLYSRLRSVFLVTAIILVIAAVAKFSGIAALRGVYDYINDMALVVFPVVAAYMATIFQKRSSFLQSLREEWREIVDTKSRLIAYCEQQDASAADYVEVYRLLSRSIDYMRIVYSNVGETRNLIGLYPYEPLHDMRRAFEAIDPRSGGQVTRQQSLEACEAIWEAFRSLRESFLNEFDLAEPASPILIPGSRRTKSPGARGVKV
;
A
#
# COMPACT_ATOMS: atom_id res chain seq x y z
N MET A 1 0.15 7.00 -4.76
CA MET A 1 -0.11 8.09 -3.79
C MET A 1 -0.74 7.50 -2.54
N THR A 2 -0.15 7.73 -1.36
CA THR A 2 -0.58 7.13 -0.09
C THR A 2 -1.86 7.79 0.44
N ARG A 3 -2.55 7.10 1.35
CA ARG A 3 -3.77 7.62 2.00
C ARG A 3 -3.57 9.00 2.65
N LYS A 4 -2.49 9.18 3.42
CA LYS A 4 -2.21 10.44 4.15
C LYS A 4 -2.05 11.63 3.19
N THR A 5 -1.38 11.40 2.06
CA THR A 5 -1.17 12.44 1.05
C THR A 5 -2.46 12.78 0.30
N LEU A 6 -3.36 11.80 0.09
CA LEU A 6 -4.71 12.03 -0.44
C LEU A 6 -5.54 12.95 0.45
N TYR A 7 -5.67 12.58 1.73
CA TYR A 7 -6.49 13.36 2.67
C TYR A 7 -5.95 14.77 2.89
N SER A 8 -4.62 14.93 2.95
CA SER A 8 -4.00 16.25 3.07
C SER A 8 -4.31 17.13 1.86
N ARG A 9 -4.14 16.62 0.63
CA ARG A 9 -4.44 17.37 -0.59
C ARG A 9 -5.92 17.68 -0.75
N LEU A 10 -6.80 16.72 -0.49
CA LEU A 10 -8.24 16.94 -0.51
C LEU A 10 -8.64 18.01 0.52
N ARG A 11 -8.13 17.92 1.75
CA ARG A 11 -8.40 18.90 2.81
C ARG A 11 -7.96 20.31 2.39
N SER A 12 -6.79 20.47 1.79
CA SER A 12 -6.34 21.77 1.28
C SER A 12 -7.27 22.31 0.19
N VAL A 13 -7.71 21.48 -0.75
CA VAL A 13 -8.68 21.89 -1.79
C VAL A 13 -10.01 22.31 -1.16
N PHE A 14 -10.57 21.50 -0.27
CA PHE A 14 -11.82 21.84 0.42
C PHE A 14 -11.70 23.13 1.24
N LEU A 15 -10.57 23.34 1.92
CA LEU A 15 -10.34 24.52 2.74
C LEU A 15 -10.24 25.78 1.87
N VAL A 16 -9.49 25.73 0.76
CA VAL A 16 -9.39 26.86 -0.18
C VAL A 16 -10.76 27.17 -0.80
N THR A 17 -11.49 26.15 -1.27
CA THR A 17 -12.84 26.35 -1.81
C THR A 17 -13.80 26.92 -0.76
N ALA A 18 -13.74 26.43 0.48
CA ALA A 18 -14.56 26.95 1.58
C ALA A 18 -14.23 28.42 1.90
N ILE A 19 -12.95 28.80 1.91
CA ILE A 19 -12.54 30.20 2.09
C ILE A 19 -13.11 31.08 0.97
N ILE A 20 -12.99 30.65 -0.29
CA ILE A 20 -13.52 31.41 -1.44
C ILE A 20 -15.03 31.60 -1.30
N LEU A 21 -15.77 30.56 -0.90
CA LEU A 21 -17.21 30.64 -0.68
C LEU A 21 -17.58 31.57 0.49
N VAL A 22 -16.81 31.54 1.58
CA VAL A 22 -17.02 32.46 2.72
C VAL A 22 -16.76 33.90 2.31
N ILE A 23 -15.67 34.17 1.58
CA ILE A 23 -15.37 35.52 1.06
C ILE A 23 -16.50 35.99 0.13
N ALA A 24 -16.96 35.14 -0.78
CA ALA A 24 -18.06 35.46 -1.69
C ALA A 24 -19.37 35.74 -0.93
N ALA A 25 -19.67 34.97 0.12
CA ALA A 25 -20.84 35.19 0.96
C ALA A 25 -20.75 36.51 1.74
N VAL A 26 -19.63 36.77 2.42
CA VAL A 26 -19.40 38.04 3.13
C VAL A 26 -19.48 39.21 2.17
N ALA A 27 -18.87 39.09 0.99
CA ALA A 27 -18.89 40.13 -0.03
C ALA A 27 -20.33 40.46 -0.47
N LYS A 28 -21.15 39.44 -0.71
CA LYS A 28 -22.55 39.56 -1.10
C LYS A 28 -23.44 40.20 -0.02
N PHE A 29 -23.22 39.86 1.25
CA PHE A 29 -24.08 40.33 2.36
C PHE A 29 -23.58 41.60 3.06
N SER A 30 -22.35 42.06 2.78
CA SER A 30 -21.76 43.22 3.46
C SER A 30 -22.39 44.57 3.14
N GLY A 31 -23.05 44.71 1.98
CA GLY A 31 -23.58 46.00 1.50
C GLY A 31 -22.51 47.03 1.08
N ILE A 32 -21.22 46.69 1.16
CA ILE A 32 -20.10 47.59 0.82
C ILE A 32 -19.81 47.49 -0.69
N ALA A 33 -19.78 48.62 -1.40
CA ALA A 33 -19.58 48.67 -2.85
C ALA A 33 -18.26 48.01 -3.31
N ALA A 34 -17.17 48.24 -2.58
CA ALA A 34 -15.87 47.61 -2.87
C ALA A 34 -15.91 46.08 -2.77
N LEU A 35 -16.66 45.53 -1.81
CA LEU A 35 -16.82 44.08 -1.65
C LEU A 35 -17.74 43.49 -2.73
N ARG A 36 -18.70 44.26 -3.24
CA ARG A 36 -19.56 43.81 -4.35
C ARG A 36 -18.75 43.52 -5.63
N GLY A 37 -17.76 44.37 -5.94
CA GLY A 37 -16.84 44.12 -7.05
C GLY A 37 -16.00 42.84 -6.89
N VAL A 38 -15.65 42.48 -5.64
CA VAL A 38 -14.97 41.20 -5.35
C VAL A 38 -15.90 40.01 -5.59
N TYR A 39 -17.17 40.11 -5.22
CA TYR A 39 -18.16 39.08 -5.51
C TYR A 39 -18.35 38.88 -7.02
N ASP A 40 -18.51 39.97 -7.78
CA ASP A 40 -18.71 39.90 -9.23
C ASP A 40 -17.49 39.26 -9.92
N TYR A 41 -16.27 39.63 -9.52
CA TYR A 41 -15.05 39.00 -10.01
C TYR A 41 -14.98 37.50 -9.69
N ILE A 42 -15.29 37.09 -8.45
CA ILE A 42 -15.31 35.67 -8.06
C ILE A 42 -16.37 34.91 -8.87
N ASN A 43 -17.54 35.51 -9.08
CA ASN A 43 -18.63 34.91 -9.83
C ASN A 43 -18.28 34.74 -11.32
N ASP A 44 -17.64 35.73 -11.93
CA ASP A 44 -17.16 35.65 -13.31
C ASP A 44 -16.05 34.59 -13.46
N MET A 45 -15.16 34.50 -12.48
CA MET A 45 -14.10 33.48 -12.45
C MET A 45 -14.60 32.09 -12.05
N ALA A 46 -15.81 31.96 -11.50
CA ALA A 46 -16.35 30.69 -11.02
C ALA A 46 -16.39 29.64 -12.14
N LEU A 47 -16.76 30.05 -13.36
CA LEU A 47 -16.79 29.18 -14.55
C LEU A 47 -15.42 28.63 -14.94
N VAL A 48 -14.31 29.27 -14.55
CA VAL A 48 -12.95 28.79 -14.78
C VAL A 48 -12.44 28.00 -13.58
N VAL A 49 -12.69 28.50 -12.36
CA VAL A 49 -12.20 27.90 -11.11
C VAL A 49 -12.81 26.52 -10.89
N PHE A 50 -14.12 26.34 -11.08
CA PHE A 50 -14.78 25.05 -10.82
C PHE A 50 -14.24 23.92 -11.72
N PRO A 51 -14.11 24.08 -13.05
CA PRO A 51 -13.50 23.07 -13.89
C PRO A 51 -12.04 22.77 -13.52
N VAL A 52 -11.24 23.78 -13.19
CA VAL A 52 -9.84 23.58 -12.79
C VAL A 52 -9.74 22.76 -11.50
N VAL A 53 -10.56 23.08 -10.50
CA VAL A 53 -10.63 22.30 -9.25
C VAL A 53 -11.10 20.87 -9.50
N ALA A 54 -12.14 20.69 -10.33
CA ALA A 54 -12.66 19.39 -10.69
C ALA A 54 -11.60 18.54 -11.44
N ALA A 55 -10.89 19.12 -12.40
CA ALA A 55 -9.81 18.47 -13.13
C ALA A 55 -8.64 18.07 -12.20
N TYR A 56 -8.28 18.94 -11.25
CA TYR A 56 -7.26 18.64 -10.26
C TYR A 56 -7.70 17.49 -9.33
N MET A 57 -8.94 17.49 -8.85
CA MET A 57 -9.52 16.40 -8.07
C MET A 57 -9.54 15.09 -8.86
N ALA A 58 -9.98 15.11 -10.11
CA ALA A 58 -9.98 13.96 -11.01
C ALA A 58 -8.57 13.39 -11.17
N THR A 59 -7.57 14.24 -11.38
CA THR A 59 -6.16 13.84 -11.46
C THR A 59 -5.67 13.17 -10.17
N ILE A 60 -6.06 13.70 -9.00
CA ILE A 60 -5.72 13.11 -7.70
C ILE A 60 -6.34 11.71 -7.56
N PHE A 61 -7.63 11.56 -7.89
CA PHE A 61 -8.31 10.26 -7.82
C PHE A 61 -7.74 9.26 -8.82
N GLN A 62 -7.40 9.69 -10.03
CA GLN A 62 -6.75 8.86 -11.04
C GLN A 62 -5.38 8.36 -10.56
N LYS A 63 -4.58 9.22 -9.91
CA LYS A 63 -3.29 8.84 -9.29
C LYS A 63 -3.45 7.85 -8.13
N ARG A 64 -4.54 7.92 -7.36
CA ARG A 64 -4.82 6.93 -6.31
C ARG A 64 -5.32 5.61 -6.91
N SER A 65 -6.18 5.67 -7.91
CA SER A 65 -6.72 4.48 -8.58
C SER A 65 -5.61 3.66 -9.24
N SER A 66 -4.74 4.31 -10.04
CA SER A 66 -3.56 3.67 -10.65
C SER A 66 -2.63 3.06 -9.61
N PHE A 67 -2.33 3.78 -8.52
CA PHE A 67 -1.51 3.25 -7.44
C PHE A 67 -2.14 2.01 -6.77
N LEU A 68 -3.44 2.04 -6.49
CA LEU A 68 -4.14 0.88 -5.93
C LEU A 68 -4.17 -0.30 -6.91
N GLN A 69 -4.28 -0.04 -8.22
CA GLN A 69 -4.20 -1.07 -9.24
C GLN A 69 -2.81 -1.72 -9.25
N SER A 70 -1.74 -0.94 -9.32
CA SER A 70 -0.37 -1.47 -9.25
C SER A 70 -0.14 -2.27 -7.97
N LEU A 71 -0.60 -1.80 -6.81
CA LEU A 71 -0.52 -2.57 -5.57
C LEU A 71 -1.27 -3.91 -5.64
N ARG A 72 -2.44 -3.97 -6.31
CA ARG A 72 -3.20 -5.23 -6.46
C ARG A 72 -2.47 -6.21 -7.36
N GLU A 73 -1.85 -5.73 -8.42
CA GLU A 73 -1.03 -6.54 -9.33
C GLU A 73 0.17 -7.11 -8.57
N GLU A 74 0.91 -6.26 -7.86
CA GLU A 74 2.04 -6.70 -7.01
C GLU A 74 1.63 -7.68 -5.92
N TRP A 75 0.48 -7.46 -5.27
CA TRP A 75 -0.01 -8.40 -4.27
C TRP A 75 -0.20 -9.80 -4.84
N ARG A 76 -0.72 -9.92 -6.08
CA ARG A 76 -0.87 -11.22 -6.73
C ARG A 76 0.48 -11.84 -7.02
N GLU A 77 1.46 -11.07 -7.51
CA GLU A 77 2.82 -11.56 -7.77
C GLU A 77 3.51 -12.03 -6.48
N ILE A 78 3.36 -11.30 -5.37
CA ILE A 78 3.89 -11.69 -4.06
C ILE A 78 3.24 -12.99 -3.57
N VAL A 79 1.92 -13.14 -3.74
CA VAL A 79 1.20 -14.35 -3.34
C VAL A 79 1.64 -15.56 -4.17
N ASP A 80 1.86 -15.40 -5.47
CA ASP A 80 2.40 -16.45 -6.34
C ASP A 80 3.83 -16.82 -5.91
N THR A 81 4.68 -15.82 -5.73
CA THR A 81 6.08 -15.97 -5.28
C THR A 81 6.16 -16.72 -3.94
N LYS A 82 5.34 -16.33 -2.96
CA LYS A 82 5.22 -17.03 -1.67
C LYS A 82 4.80 -18.49 -1.86
N SER A 83 3.85 -18.76 -2.75
CA SER A 83 3.39 -20.13 -3.00
C SER A 83 4.48 -20.99 -3.61
N ARG A 84 5.28 -20.43 -4.53
CA ARG A 84 6.45 -21.12 -5.11
C ARG A 84 7.58 -21.34 -4.11
N LEU A 85 7.83 -20.37 -3.23
CA LEU A 85 8.78 -20.50 -2.11
C LEU A 85 8.41 -21.67 -1.20
N ILE A 86 7.13 -21.74 -0.79
CA ILE A 86 6.63 -22.83 0.05
C ILE A 86 6.72 -24.17 -0.68
N ALA A 87 6.29 -24.23 -1.95
CA ALA A 87 6.36 -25.45 -2.76
C ALA A 87 7.80 -25.97 -2.88
N TYR A 88 8.78 -25.07 -3.05
CA TYR A 88 10.19 -25.44 -3.05
C TYR A 88 10.61 -26.05 -1.70
N CYS A 89 10.22 -25.45 -0.58
CA CYS A 89 10.57 -25.97 0.75
C CYS A 89 9.95 -27.34 1.06
N GLU A 90 8.80 -27.66 0.47
CA GLU A 90 8.11 -28.94 0.64
C GLU A 90 8.65 -30.06 -0.28
N GLN A 91 9.35 -29.68 -1.36
CA GLN A 91 9.92 -30.62 -2.33
C GLN A 91 11.16 -31.32 -1.75
N GLN A 92 11.18 -32.65 -1.79
CA GLN A 92 12.27 -33.46 -1.22
C GLN A 92 13.54 -33.44 -2.09
N ASP A 93 13.38 -33.39 -3.42
CA ASP A 93 14.47 -33.35 -4.41
C ASP A 93 14.43 -32.04 -5.20
N ALA A 94 14.57 -30.90 -4.50
CA ALA A 94 14.58 -29.60 -5.16
C ALA A 94 15.92 -29.37 -5.88
N SER A 95 15.89 -29.03 -7.16
CA SER A 95 17.12 -28.83 -7.93
C SER A 95 17.70 -27.42 -7.70
N ALA A 96 19.01 -27.27 -7.93
CA ALA A 96 19.64 -25.94 -7.92
C ALA A 96 19.06 -25.01 -8.99
N ALA A 97 18.50 -25.55 -10.09
CA ALA A 97 17.83 -24.74 -11.11
C ALA A 97 16.49 -24.20 -10.59
N ASP A 98 15.72 -25.01 -9.87
CA ASP A 98 14.46 -24.60 -9.24
C ASP A 98 14.72 -23.52 -8.18
N TYR A 99 15.80 -23.66 -7.41
CA TYR A 99 16.23 -22.66 -6.44
C TYR A 99 16.44 -21.30 -7.09
N VAL A 100 17.23 -21.25 -8.18
CA VAL A 100 17.57 -20.02 -8.88
C VAL A 100 16.31 -19.36 -9.45
N GLU A 101 15.37 -20.14 -9.99
CA GLU A 101 14.14 -19.58 -10.54
C GLU A 101 13.26 -18.98 -9.44
N VAL A 102 13.08 -19.68 -8.31
CA VAL A 102 12.32 -19.15 -7.17
C VAL A 102 13.00 -17.92 -6.57
N TYR A 103 14.34 -17.93 -6.45
CA TYR A 103 15.11 -16.79 -5.98
C TYR A 103 14.95 -15.56 -6.89
N ARG A 104 14.92 -15.79 -8.21
CA ARG A 104 14.70 -14.73 -9.21
C ARG A 104 13.31 -14.10 -9.08
N LEU A 105 12.28 -14.90 -8.83
CA LEU A 105 10.91 -14.41 -8.61
C LEU A 105 10.81 -13.56 -7.34
N LEU A 106 11.46 -14.01 -6.26
CA LEU A 106 11.52 -13.25 -5.02
C LEU A 106 12.27 -11.93 -5.18
N SER A 107 13.42 -11.96 -5.85
CA SER A 107 14.20 -10.75 -6.14
C SER A 107 13.41 -9.76 -7.00
N ARG A 108 12.70 -10.26 -8.02
CA ARG A 108 11.82 -9.43 -8.85
C ARG A 108 10.71 -8.78 -8.03
N SER A 109 10.05 -9.55 -7.16
CA SER A 109 8.99 -9.02 -6.28
C SER A 109 9.51 -7.90 -5.38
N ILE A 110 10.72 -8.04 -4.83
CA ILE A 110 11.36 -7.00 -4.02
C ILE A 110 11.60 -5.71 -4.84
N ASP A 111 12.15 -5.84 -6.04
CA ASP A 111 12.48 -4.67 -6.86
C ASP A 111 11.23 -3.97 -7.43
N TYR A 112 10.18 -4.72 -7.81
CA TYR A 112 8.91 -4.09 -8.18
C TYR A 112 8.28 -3.33 -7.03
N MET A 113 8.33 -3.89 -5.82
CA MET A 113 7.86 -3.19 -4.63
C MET A 113 8.60 -1.87 -4.38
N ARG A 114 9.91 -1.82 -4.64
CA ARG A 114 10.68 -0.56 -4.62
C ARG A 114 10.17 0.45 -5.64
N ILE A 115 9.79 0.01 -6.84
CA ILE A 115 9.24 0.90 -7.86
C ILE A 115 7.87 1.44 -7.43
N VAL A 116 6.97 0.59 -6.91
CA VAL A 116 5.64 1.02 -6.47
C VAL A 116 5.72 2.05 -5.33
N TYR A 117 6.66 1.86 -4.40
CA TYR A 117 6.88 2.78 -3.28
C TYR A 117 7.96 3.86 -3.51
N SER A 118 8.63 3.90 -4.67
CA SER A 118 9.62 4.95 -5.02
C SER A 118 9.06 6.36 -4.95
N ASN A 119 7.73 6.49 -5.05
CA ASN A 119 6.99 7.74 -4.89
C ASN A 119 6.85 8.22 -3.43
N VAL A 120 7.34 7.47 -2.45
CA VAL A 120 7.31 7.84 -1.02
C VAL A 120 8.56 8.66 -0.71
N GLY A 121 8.66 9.84 -1.33
CA GLY A 121 9.62 10.92 -1.05
C GLY A 121 10.82 10.60 -0.15
N GLU A 122 11.71 9.73 -0.62
CA GLU A 122 12.99 9.50 0.04
C GLU A 122 13.75 10.82 0.05
N THR A 123 14.07 11.31 1.24
CA THR A 123 15.03 12.40 1.41
C THR A 123 16.25 11.83 2.07
N ARG A 124 17.40 12.51 1.96
CA ARG A 124 18.66 12.10 2.59
C ARG A 124 18.55 11.80 4.10
N ASN A 125 17.49 12.27 4.76
CA ASN A 125 17.28 12.16 6.21
C ASN A 125 16.05 11.32 6.61
N LEU A 126 15.26 10.81 5.64
CA LEU A 126 14.06 9.98 5.90
C LEU A 126 14.25 8.60 5.28
N ILE A 127 15.15 7.80 5.87
CA ILE A 127 15.31 6.38 5.56
C ILE A 127 14.43 5.63 6.55
N GLY A 128 13.26 5.18 6.11
CA GLY A 128 12.32 4.39 6.91
C GLY A 128 12.23 2.96 6.39
N LEU A 129 11.87 2.02 7.26
CA LEU A 129 11.50 0.67 6.85
C LEU A 129 10.19 0.73 6.05
N TYR A 130 10.21 0.19 4.85
CA TYR A 130 9.03 0.15 3.99
C TYR A 130 8.10 -1.01 4.35
N PRO A 131 6.80 -0.94 3.98
CA PRO A 131 5.85 -2.02 4.23
C PRO A 131 6.26 -3.38 3.64
N TYR A 132 7.18 -3.41 2.68
CA TYR A 132 7.68 -4.59 2.00
C TYR A 132 8.96 -5.21 2.61
N GLU A 133 9.52 -4.65 3.69
CA GLU A 133 10.69 -5.21 4.38
C GLU A 133 10.59 -6.71 4.71
N PRO A 134 9.42 -7.26 5.08
CA PRO A 134 9.32 -8.70 5.30
C PRO A 134 9.59 -9.55 4.04
N LEU A 135 9.59 -8.99 2.82
CA LEU A 135 10.09 -9.72 1.63
C LEU A 135 11.59 -9.98 1.73
N HIS A 136 12.36 -9.08 2.33
CA HIS A 136 13.78 -9.30 2.61
C HIS A 136 13.98 -10.36 3.70
N ASP A 137 13.04 -10.50 4.64
CA ASP A 137 13.06 -11.58 5.62
C ASP A 137 12.78 -12.93 4.94
N MET A 138 11.81 -13.01 4.01
CA MET A 138 11.62 -14.21 3.19
C MET A 138 12.87 -14.57 2.40
N ARG A 139 13.57 -13.58 1.84
CA ARG A 139 14.80 -13.82 1.08
C ARG A 139 15.88 -14.40 1.97
N ARG A 140 16.09 -13.83 3.15
CA ARG A 140 17.07 -14.35 4.13
C ARG A 140 16.73 -15.79 4.56
N ALA A 141 15.46 -16.08 4.82
CA ALA A 141 15.01 -17.44 5.13
C ALA A 141 15.26 -18.42 3.97
N PHE A 142 15.03 -17.98 2.73
CA PHE A 142 15.26 -18.81 1.54
C PHE A 142 16.74 -18.99 1.21
N GLU A 143 17.59 -18.00 1.48
CA GLU A 143 19.05 -18.07 1.34
C GLU A 143 19.67 -19.11 2.29
N ALA A 144 19.06 -19.33 3.46
CA ALA A 144 19.52 -20.33 4.43
C ALA A 144 19.45 -21.78 3.92
N ILE A 145 18.65 -22.04 2.87
CA ILE A 145 18.47 -23.36 2.25
C ILE A 145 19.04 -23.41 0.82
N ASP A 146 20.00 -22.55 0.49
CA ASP A 146 20.66 -22.54 -0.83
C ASP A 146 21.46 -23.85 -1.04
N PRO A 147 21.07 -24.71 -2.00
CA PRO A 147 21.76 -25.97 -2.28
C PRO A 147 23.19 -25.77 -2.83
N ARG A 148 23.54 -24.55 -3.25
CA ARG A 148 24.86 -24.19 -3.78
C ARG A 148 25.86 -23.79 -2.69
N SER A 149 25.39 -23.58 -1.45
CA SER A 149 26.22 -23.16 -0.32
C SER A 149 27.15 -24.26 0.23
N GLY A 150 27.09 -25.47 -0.33
CA GLY A 150 28.01 -26.56 -0.04
C GLY A 150 27.59 -27.50 1.09
N GLY A 151 26.51 -27.19 1.83
CA GLY A 151 25.89 -28.09 2.79
C GLY A 151 24.71 -28.85 2.21
N GLN A 152 24.55 -30.13 2.56
CA GLN A 152 23.28 -30.83 2.32
C GLN A 152 22.20 -30.19 3.19
N VAL A 153 21.19 -29.60 2.56
CA VAL A 153 20.02 -29.06 3.24
C VAL A 153 19.22 -30.21 3.81
N THR A 154 19.10 -30.24 5.14
CA THR A 154 18.28 -31.24 5.83
C THR A 154 16.81 -30.89 5.71
N ARG A 155 15.93 -31.90 5.73
CA ARG A 155 14.48 -31.69 5.74
C ARG A 155 14.01 -30.75 6.86
N GLN A 156 14.66 -30.82 8.02
CA GLN A 156 14.36 -29.96 9.16
C GLN A 156 14.63 -28.48 8.84
N GLN A 157 15.77 -28.16 8.21
CA GLN A 157 16.09 -26.80 7.77
C GLN A 157 15.10 -26.27 6.73
N SER A 158 14.64 -27.11 5.80
CA SER A 158 13.60 -26.72 4.83
C SER A 158 12.27 -26.38 5.51
N LEU A 159 11.89 -27.13 6.56
CA LEU A 159 10.68 -26.86 7.33
C LEU A 159 10.79 -25.55 8.12
N GLU A 160 11.94 -25.29 8.76
CA GLU A 160 12.22 -24.06 9.49
C GLU A 160 12.19 -22.83 8.56
N ALA A 161 12.79 -22.95 7.37
CA ALA A 161 12.73 -21.90 6.35
C ALA A 161 11.29 -21.66 5.88
N CYS A 162 10.50 -22.72 5.68
CA CYS A 162 9.08 -22.60 5.32
C CYS A 162 8.27 -21.85 6.39
N GLU A 163 8.50 -22.16 7.66
CA GLU A 163 7.83 -21.47 8.78
C GLU A 163 8.22 -20.00 8.84
N ALA A 164 9.51 -19.68 8.71
CA ALA A 164 10.00 -18.30 8.67
C ALA A 164 9.42 -17.50 7.48
N ILE A 165 9.32 -18.11 6.30
CA ILE A 165 8.67 -17.50 5.12
C ILE A 165 7.19 -17.23 5.39
N TRP A 166 6.48 -18.16 6.05
CA TRP A 166 5.10 -17.97 6.45
C TRP A 166 4.92 -16.81 7.44
N GLU A 167 5.79 -16.70 8.42
CA GLU A 167 5.78 -15.62 9.41
C GLU A 167 6.04 -14.26 8.76
N ALA A 168 7.09 -14.16 7.95
CA ALA A 168 7.40 -12.97 7.16
C ALA A 168 6.23 -12.56 6.26
N PHE A 169 5.54 -13.53 5.64
CA PHE A 169 4.38 -13.24 4.79
C PHE A 169 3.17 -12.75 5.60
N ARG A 170 2.96 -13.25 6.81
CA ARG A 170 1.90 -12.76 7.70
C ARG A 170 2.17 -11.31 8.11
N SER A 171 3.41 -10.99 8.46
CA SER A 171 3.84 -9.62 8.77
C SER A 171 3.62 -8.68 7.58
N LEU A 172 4.09 -9.09 6.38
CA LEU A 172 3.86 -8.36 5.13
C LEU A 172 2.38 -8.11 4.89
N ARG A 173 1.53 -9.14 5.03
CA ARG A 173 0.09 -9.01 4.79
C ARG A 173 -0.53 -7.94 5.67
N GLU A 174 -0.12 -7.83 6.93
CA GLU A 174 -0.70 -6.84 7.84
C GLU A 174 -0.31 -5.41 7.48
N SER A 175 0.98 -5.16 7.19
CA SER A 175 1.44 -3.85 6.73
C SER A 175 0.84 -3.49 5.36
N PHE A 176 0.72 -4.46 4.46
CA PHE A 176 0.27 -4.27 3.09
C PHE A 176 -1.25 -4.06 2.97
N LEU A 177 -2.06 -4.80 3.74
CA LEU A 177 -3.52 -4.62 3.77
C LEU A 177 -3.93 -3.24 4.26
N ASN A 178 -3.15 -2.63 5.16
CA ASN A 178 -3.41 -1.26 5.62
C ASN A 178 -3.32 -0.24 4.47
N GLU A 179 -2.54 -0.49 3.42
CA GLU A 179 -2.39 0.45 2.30
C GLU A 179 -3.55 0.36 1.28
N PHE A 180 -4.23 -0.79 1.21
CA PHE A 180 -5.38 -0.99 0.32
C PHE A 180 -6.64 -0.22 0.73
N ASP A 181 -6.68 0.33 1.96
CA ASP A 181 -7.81 1.10 2.49
C ASP A 181 -9.16 0.35 2.37
N LEU A 182 -9.11 -0.98 2.45
CA LEU A 182 -10.28 -1.84 2.41
C LEU A 182 -11.07 -1.67 3.71
N ALA A 183 -12.35 -1.33 3.59
CA ALA A 183 -13.26 -1.44 4.73
C ALA A 183 -13.26 -2.89 5.23
N GLU A 184 -13.18 -3.08 6.55
CA GLU A 184 -13.24 -4.42 7.12
C GLU A 184 -14.55 -5.09 6.72
N PRO A 185 -14.53 -6.35 6.27
CA PRO A 185 -15.75 -7.07 5.95
C PRO A 185 -16.61 -7.18 7.21
N ALA A 186 -17.86 -6.72 7.12
CA ALA A 186 -18.80 -6.67 8.25
C ALA A 186 -19.18 -8.06 8.80
N SER A 187 -18.92 -9.12 8.04
CA SER A 187 -19.31 -10.48 8.38
C SER A 187 -18.13 -11.44 8.16
N PRO A 188 -17.25 -11.64 9.15
CA PRO A 188 -16.23 -12.66 9.08
C PRO A 188 -16.88 -14.05 9.09
N ILE A 189 -16.50 -14.89 8.13
CA ILE A 189 -16.86 -16.31 8.15
C ILE A 189 -15.93 -16.98 9.17
N LEU A 190 -16.46 -17.33 10.33
CA LEU A 190 -15.71 -18.07 11.35
C LEU A 190 -15.81 -19.56 11.05
N ILE A 191 -14.67 -20.22 10.86
CA ILE A 191 -14.60 -21.67 10.76
C ILE A 191 -14.72 -22.23 12.19
N PRO A 192 -15.64 -23.19 12.45
CA PRO A 192 -15.74 -23.83 13.76
C PRO A 192 -14.38 -24.42 14.18
N GLY A 193 -13.88 -24.06 15.36
CA GLY A 193 -12.59 -24.53 15.89
C GLY A 193 -11.35 -23.77 15.40
N SER A 194 -11.49 -22.70 14.61
CA SER A 194 -10.34 -21.87 14.24
C SER A 194 -9.80 -21.10 15.45
N ARG A 195 -8.47 -21.11 15.65
CA ARG A 195 -7.79 -20.36 16.72
C ARG A 195 -7.87 -18.83 16.55
N ARG A 196 -8.47 -18.33 15.47
CA ARG A 196 -8.46 -16.91 15.10
C ARG A 196 -9.86 -16.31 15.23
N THR A 197 -10.13 -15.67 16.35
CA THR A 197 -11.32 -14.85 16.58
C THR A 197 -11.09 -13.43 16.05
N LYS A 198 -11.35 -13.19 14.75
CA LYS A 198 -11.62 -11.82 14.30
C LYS A 198 -13.08 -11.52 14.57
N SER A 199 -13.37 -10.80 15.65
CA SER A 199 -14.71 -10.26 15.90
C SER A 199 -15.02 -9.13 14.91
N PRO A 200 -16.26 -9.00 14.41
CA PRO A 200 -16.67 -7.88 13.58
C PRO A 200 -16.36 -6.54 14.29
N GLY A 201 -15.64 -5.63 13.63
CA GLY A 201 -15.34 -4.29 14.15
C GLY A 201 -14.28 -4.21 15.26
N ALA A 202 -13.54 -5.29 15.54
CA ALA A 202 -12.45 -5.25 16.51
C ALA A 202 -11.28 -4.42 15.95
N ARG A 203 -11.15 -3.15 16.40
CA ARG A 203 -9.94 -2.37 16.21
C ARG A 203 -8.77 -3.19 16.75
N GLY A 204 -7.83 -3.56 15.89
CA GLY A 204 -6.60 -4.21 16.32
C GLY A 204 -6.01 -3.43 17.48
N VAL A 205 -5.88 -4.08 18.63
CA VAL A 205 -5.19 -3.51 19.78
C VAL A 205 -3.77 -3.21 19.29
N LYS A 206 -3.44 -1.93 19.19
CA LYS A 206 -2.06 -1.50 19.03
C LYS A 206 -1.36 -1.88 20.34
N VAL A 207 -0.53 -2.91 20.28
CA VAL A 207 0.53 -3.14 21.27
C VAL A 207 1.74 -2.36 20.80
#